data_AF-A0A527H3P4-F1
#
_entry.id   AF-A0A527H3P4-F1
#
_cell.length_a   1.000
_cell.length_b   1.000
_cell.length_c   1.000
_cell.angle_alpha   90.00
_cell.angle_beta   90.00
_cell.angle_gamma   90.00
#
_symmetry.space_group_name_H-M   'P 1'
#
loop_
_entity.id
_entity.type
_entity.pdbx_description
1 polymer ?
#
loop_
_entity_poly.entity_id
_entity_poly.type
_entity_poly.pdbx_seq_one_letter_code
_entity_poly.pdbx_strand_id
1 'polypeptide(L)' 'MATQISKADFRDAMARVCAPVNIVTTDGPAGRGGFTAT' A
#
# COMPACT_ATOMS: atom_id res chain seq x y z
N MET A 1 5.61 25.21 12.92
CA MET A 1 5.71 24.06 13.85
C MET A 1 5.22 22.84 13.11
N ALA A 2 6.03 21.77 13.01
CA ALA A 2 5.58 20.52 12.40
C ALA A 2 4.91 19.66 13.47
N THR A 3 3.62 19.39 13.32
CA THR A 3 2.87 18.45 14.18
C THR A 3 3.28 17.03 13.79
N GLN A 4 3.85 16.29 14.72
CA GLN A 4 4.14 14.86 14.54
C GLN A 4 2.81 14.09 14.58
N ILE A 5 2.45 13.42 13.49
CA ILE A 5 1.26 12.56 13.38
C ILE A 5 1.67 11.13 13.76
N SER A 6 0.88 10.46 14.60
CA SER A 6 1.17 9.08 14.95
C SER A 6 0.94 8.14 13.76
N LYS A 7 1.63 6.98 13.75
CA LYS A 7 1.41 5.96 12.70
C LYS A 7 -0.01 5.42 12.69
N ALA A 8 -0.72 5.47 13.82
CA ALA A 8 -2.12 5.04 13.91
C ALA A 8 -3.02 6.07 13.22
N ASP A 9 -2.91 7.33 13.62
CA ASP A 9 -3.75 8.42 13.08
C ASP A 9 -3.59 8.55 11.55
N PHE A 10 -2.37 8.39 11.04
CA PHE A 10 -2.13 8.41 9.59
C PHE A 10 -2.83 7.26 8.86
N ARG A 11 -2.71 6.03 9.38
CA ARG A 11 -3.34 4.85 8.76
C ARG A 11 -4.87 4.91 8.85
N ASP A 12 -5.40 5.39 9.97
CA ASP A 12 -6.84 5.57 10.17
C ASP A 12 -7.43 6.61 9.21
N ALA A 13 -6.67 7.68 8.93
CA ALA A 13 -7.04 8.65 7.90
C ALA A 13 -6.99 8.04 6.49
N MET A 14 -5.91 7.31 6.14
CA MET A 14 -5.75 6.69 4.82
C MET A 14 -6.76 5.58 4.53
N ALA A 15 -7.22 4.86 5.56
CA ALA A 15 -8.24 3.81 5.42
C ALA A 15 -9.58 4.32 4.88
N ARG A 16 -9.80 5.63 4.89
CA ARG A 16 -11.02 6.28 4.37
C ARG A 16 -10.88 6.73 2.90
N VAL A 17 -9.70 6.57 2.31
CA VAL A 17 -9.44 6.93 0.91
C VAL A 17 -9.66 5.71 0.03
N CYS A 18 -10.62 5.79 -0.90
CA CYS A 18 -10.89 4.70 -1.83
C CYS A 18 -9.78 4.59 -2.88
N ALA A 19 -9.30 3.37 -3.13
CA ALA A 19 -8.35 3.05 -4.19
C ALA A 19 -8.71 1.71 -4.87
N PRO A 20 -8.45 1.57 -6.18
CA PRO A 20 -8.64 0.30 -6.88
C PRO A 20 -7.61 -0.74 -6.42
N VAL A 21 -8.01 -2.01 -6.39
CA VAL A 21 -7.13 -3.12 -6.04
C VAL A 21 -6.47 -3.68 -7.30
N ASN A 22 -5.15 -3.80 -7.27
CA ASN A 22 -4.33 -4.33 -8.34
C ASN A 22 -3.58 -5.59 -7.90
N ILE A 23 -3.39 -6.53 -8.81
CA ILE A 23 -2.44 -7.63 -8.64
C ILE A 23 -1.20 -7.31 -9.46
N VAL A 24 -0.11 -6.99 -8.77
CA VAL A 24 1.19 -6.74 -9.40
C VAL A 24 1.88 -8.08 -9.56
N THR A 25 2.33 -8.42 -10.77
CA THR A 25 2.98 -9.70 -11.08
C THR A 25 4.36 -9.50 -11.69
N THR A 26 5.19 -10.54 -11.57
CA THR A 26 6.50 -10.64 -12.22
C THR A 26 6.73 -12.07 -12.72
N ASP A 27 7.53 -12.23 -13.76
CA ASP A 27 7.98 -13.52 -14.31
C ASP A 27 9.43 -13.37 -14.80
N GLY A 28 10.35 -13.23 -13.84
CA GLY A 28 11.77 -13.02 -14.10
C GLY A 28 12.60 -14.30 -13.95
N PRO A 29 13.93 -14.21 -14.10
CA PRO A 29 14.84 -15.35 -13.88
C PRO A 29 14.75 -15.99 -12.49
N ALA A 30 14.27 -15.23 -11.49
CA ALA A 30 14.01 -15.72 -10.14
C ALA A 30 12.64 -16.42 -9.99
N GLY A 31 11.87 -16.54 -11.07
CA GLY A 31 10.55 -17.15 -11.11
C GLY A 31 9.38 -16.17 -11.12
N ARG A 32 8.17 -16.73 -11.05
CA ARG A 32 6.90 -16.01 -11.01
C ARG A 32 6.58 -15.54 -9.60
N GLY A 33 6.12 -14.30 -9.47
CA GLY A 33 5.68 -13.72 -8.20
C GLY A 33 4.52 -12.76 -8.38
N GLY A 34 3.82 -12.46 -7.29
CA GLY A 34 2.82 -11.40 -7.30
C GLY A 34 2.34 -11.00 -5.91
N PHE A 35 1.79 -9.79 -5.81
CA PHE A 35 1.23 -9.25 -4.57
C PHE A 35 0.06 -8.29 -4.86
N THR A 36 -0.81 -8.13 -3.86
CA THR A 36 -1.92 -7.17 -3.86
C THR A 36 -1.42 -5.76 -3.58
N ALA A 37 -1.83 -4.78 -4.38
CA ALA A 37 -1.48 -3.38 -4.22
C ALA A 37 -2.72 -2.48 -4.36
N THR A 38 -2.72 -1.38 -3.61
CA THR A 38 -3.76 -0.33 -3.59
C THR A 38 -3.09 1.03 -3.55
#